data_AF-A0A9W9WIV0-F1
#
_entry.id   AF-A0A9W9WIV0-F1
#
_cell.length_a   1.000
_cell.length_b   1.000
_cell.length_c   1.000
_cell.angle_alpha   90.00
_cell.angle_beta   90.00
_cell.angle_gamma   90.00
#
_symmetry.space_group_name_H-M   'P 1'
#
loop_
_entity.id
_entity.type
_entity.pdbx_description
1 polymer ?
#
loop_
_entity_poly.entity_id
_entity_poly.type
_entity_poly.pdbx_seq_one_letter_code
_entity_poly.pdbx_strand_id
1 'polypeptide(L)'
;MYSEKYIKHRDDPPRKFPSEEARMKALNHQVRPAADVARILDEAQVPNILWGTMAAYLVGGWRHYNEDIQFLVVDHLIQTASNALFAAGFTPCTNPGCDVVKLVKK
;
A
#
# COMPACT_ATOMS: atom_id res chain seq x y z
N MET A 1 -15.43 9.15 1.23
CA MET A 1 -15.62 9.48 2.67
C MET A 1 -14.62 8.62 3.44
N TYR A 2 -13.53 9.22 3.93
CA TYR A 2 -12.45 8.51 4.64
C TYR A 2 -13.04 7.87 5.91
N SER A 3 -12.98 6.54 6.00
CA SER A 3 -13.67 5.75 7.04
C SER A 3 -13.15 6.05 8.45
N GLU A 4 -14.01 5.90 9.45
CA GLU A 4 -13.78 6.20 10.88
C GLU A 4 -12.48 5.61 11.47
N LYS A 5 -11.95 4.53 10.87
CA LYS A 5 -10.66 3.94 11.20
C LYS A 5 -9.50 4.92 11.00
N TYR A 6 -9.56 5.77 9.98
CA TYR A 6 -8.57 6.83 9.70
C TYR A 6 -8.76 8.05 10.60
N ILE A 7 -9.99 8.33 11.00
CA ILE A 7 -10.31 9.46 11.89
C ILE A 7 -9.76 9.19 13.31
N LYS A 8 -9.85 7.94 13.78
CA LYS A 8 -9.41 7.54 15.12
C LYS A 8 -7.91 7.74 15.37
N HIS A 9 -7.11 7.78 14.31
CA HIS A 9 -5.65 7.94 14.35
C HIS A 9 -5.18 9.24 13.67
N ARG A 10 -6.11 10.13 13.29
CA ARG A 10 -5.79 11.42 12.64
C ARG A 10 -4.90 12.30 13.50
N ASP A 11 -5.04 12.21 14.81
CA ASP A 11 -4.30 13.00 15.78
C ASP A 11 -3.21 12.17 16.48
N ASP A 12 -3.01 10.91 16.07
CA ASP A 12 -1.94 10.10 16.63
C ASP A 12 -0.59 10.75 16.30
N PRO A 13 0.28 10.96 17.30
CA PRO A 13 1.59 11.51 17.06
C PRO A 13 2.37 10.57 16.14
N PRO A 14 3.32 11.10 15.35
CA PRO A 14 4.22 10.27 14.56
C PRO A 14 4.87 9.19 15.44
N ARG A 15 5.03 7.98 14.88
CA ARG A 15 5.67 6.88 15.61
C ARG A 15 7.05 7.34 16.09
N LYS A 16 7.27 7.32 17.41
CA LYS A 16 8.59 7.52 17.98
C LYS A 16 9.39 6.23 17.83
N PHE A 17 10.58 6.35 17.25
CA PHE A 17 11.53 5.25 17.17
C PHE A 17 12.65 5.47 18.19
N PRO A 18 13.19 4.40 18.80
CA PRO A 18 14.27 4.51 19.78
C PRO A 18 15.60 4.97 19.14
N SER A 19 15.74 4.85 17.82
CA SER A 19 16.89 5.33 17.05
C SER A 19 16.50 5.51 15.57
N GLU A 20 17.34 6.22 14.81
CA GLU A 20 17.21 6.33 13.35
C GLU A 20 17.33 4.96 12.67
N GLU A 21 18.21 4.10 13.17
CA GLU A 21 18.38 2.74 12.64
C GLU A 21 17.11 1.89 12.84
N ALA A 22 16.45 2.00 14.00
CA ALA A 22 15.17 1.35 14.25
C ALA A 22 14.06 1.89 13.35
N ARG A 23 14.07 3.20 13.06
CA ARG A 23 13.18 3.83 12.08
C ARG A 23 13.40 3.26 10.68
N MET A 24 14.65 3.25 10.21
CA MET A 24 15.01 2.75 8.88
C MET A 24 14.72 1.27 8.72
N LYS A 25 14.97 0.45 9.76
CA LYS A 25 14.62 -0.98 9.74
C LYS A 25 13.11 -1.19 9.59
N ALA A 26 12.30 -0.45 10.36
CA ALA A 26 10.85 -0.54 10.25
C ALA A 26 10.35 -0.05 8.89
N LEU A 27 10.92 1.06 8.39
CA LEU A 27 10.61 1.60 7.08
C LEU A 27 10.92 0.62 5.97
N ASN A 28 12.15 0.10 5.92
CA ASN A 28 12.57 -0.88 4.93
C ASN A 28 11.68 -2.12 4.93
N HIS A 29 11.28 -2.61 6.11
CA HIS A 29 10.36 -3.75 6.20
C HIS A 29 8.98 -3.44 5.59
N GLN A 30 8.46 -2.23 5.78
CA GLN A 30 7.13 -1.85 5.28
C GLN A 30 7.11 -1.42 3.82
N VAL A 31 8.18 -0.82 3.30
CA VAL A 31 8.23 -0.36 1.90
C VAL A 31 8.65 -1.47 0.93
N ARG A 32 9.29 -2.53 1.45
CA ARG A 32 9.76 -3.65 0.61
C ARG A 32 8.65 -4.28 -0.24
N PRO A 33 7.44 -4.57 0.28
CA PRO A 33 6.34 -5.05 -0.56
C PRO A 33 5.99 -4.11 -1.72
N ALA A 34 6.04 -2.79 -1.50
CA ALA A 34 5.79 -1.81 -2.57
C ALA A 34 6.87 -1.89 -3.65
N ALA A 35 8.15 -1.95 -3.25
CA ALA A 35 9.26 -2.07 -4.19
C ALA A 35 9.22 -3.40 -4.98
N ASP A 36 8.88 -4.50 -4.30
CA ASP A 36 8.75 -5.82 -4.95
C ASP A 36 7.62 -5.83 -5.98
N VAL A 37 6.46 -5.25 -5.67
CA VAL A 37 5.34 -5.11 -6.62
C VAL A 37 5.69 -4.16 -7.78
N ALA A 38 6.30 -3.01 -7.52
CA ALA A 38 6.73 -2.09 -8.56
C ALA A 38 7.66 -2.78 -9.57
N ARG A 39 8.63 -3.56 -9.07
CA ARG A 39 9.55 -4.35 -9.90
C ARG A 39 8.81 -5.37 -10.78
N ILE A 40 7.84 -6.10 -10.23
CA ILE A 40 7.05 -7.07 -11.00
C ILE A 40 6.27 -6.39 -12.13
N LEU A 41 5.68 -5.22 -11.85
CA LEU A 41 4.93 -4.45 -12.85
C LEU A 41 5.86 -3.86 -13.91
N ASP A 42 7.04 -3.38 -13.53
CA ASP A 42 8.07 -2.87 -14.45
C ASP A 42 8.59 -3.98 -15.38
N GLU A 43 8.89 -5.16 -14.84
CA GLU A 43 9.31 -6.34 -15.62
C GLU A 43 8.21 -6.79 -16.61
N ALA A 44 6.94 -6.60 -16.25
CA ALA A 44 5.79 -6.85 -17.11
C ALA A 44 5.46 -5.70 -18.07
N GLN A 45 6.29 -4.65 -18.13
CA GLN A 45 6.07 -3.44 -18.92
C GLN A 45 4.73 -2.74 -18.63
N VAL A 46 4.30 -2.76 -17.37
CA VAL A 46 3.10 -2.06 -16.90
C VAL A 46 3.54 -0.78 -16.17
N PRO A 47 3.32 0.41 -16.77
CA PRO A 47 3.53 1.67 -16.08
C PRO A 47 2.70 1.73 -14.81
N ASN A 48 3.36 2.02 -13.69
CA ASN A 48 2.74 1.99 -12.36
C ASN A 48 3.19 3.20 -11.52
N ILE A 49 2.30 3.65 -10.63
CA ILE A 49 2.58 4.73 -9.67
C ILE A 49 2.13 4.27 -8.29
N LEU A 50 3.05 4.32 -7.32
CA LEU A 50 2.71 4.10 -5.91
C LEU A 50 1.71 5.17 -5.45
N TRP A 51 0.62 4.73 -4.83
CA TRP A 51 -0.48 5.59 -4.40
C TRP A 51 -0.90 5.32 -2.95
N GLY A 52 -1.80 6.17 -2.47
CA GLY A 52 -2.47 5.99 -1.19
C GLY A 52 -1.57 6.27 -0.01
N THR A 53 -1.76 5.50 1.04
CA THR A 53 -1.20 5.84 2.36
C THR A 53 0.31 5.60 2.40
N MET A 54 0.81 4.55 1.75
CA MET A 54 2.25 4.28 1.66
C MET A 54 2.99 5.42 0.95
N ALA A 55 2.45 5.92 -0.17
CA ALA A 55 3.03 7.09 -0.86
C ALA A 55 3.07 8.33 0.05
N ALA A 56 1.97 8.59 0.77
CA ALA A 56 1.90 9.69 1.72
C ALA A 56 2.92 9.53 2.88
N TYR A 57 3.18 8.31 3.35
CA TYR A 57 4.13 8.05 4.44
C TYR A 57 5.58 8.26 4.04
N LEU A 58 5.94 7.96 2.79
CA LEU A 58 7.28 8.23 2.27
C LEU A 58 7.63 9.71 2.29
N VAL A 59 6.64 10.59 2.13
CA VAL A 59 6.85 12.05 2.01
C VAL A 59 6.40 12.86 3.23
N GLY A 60 5.40 12.38 3.98
CA GLY A 60 4.64 13.15 4.97
C GLY A 60 4.82 12.74 6.43
N GLY A 61 5.72 11.78 6.71
CA GLY A 61 6.01 11.32 8.07
C GLY A 61 5.12 10.17 8.54
N TRP A 62 5.72 9.24 9.27
CA TRP A 62 5.14 7.95 9.62
C TRP A 62 4.02 8.04 10.66
N ARG A 63 2.82 7.58 10.30
CA ARG A 63 1.73 7.33 11.24
C ARG A 63 1.41 5.84 11.27
N HIS A 64 1.07 5.34 12.45
CA HIS A 64 0.66 3.94 12.59
C HIS A 64 -0.60 3.68 11.76
N TYR A 65 -0.66 2.53 11.11
CA TYR A 65 -1.80 2.01 10.33
C TYR A 65 -1.93 2.52 8.89
N ASN A 66 -1.24 1.83 7.98
CA ASN A 66 -1.86 1.18 6.81
C ASN A 66 -0.78 0.33 6.14
N GLU A 67 -0.95 -0.99 6.18
CA GLU A 67 0.02 -1.94 5.61
C GLU A 67 -0.30 -2.26 4.14
N ASP A 68 -1.44 -1.79 3.65
CA ASP A 68 -1.84 -1.99 2.26
C ASP A 68 -1.02 -1.08 1.34
N ILE A 69 -0.45 -1.69 0.31
CA ILE A 69 0.18 -1.00 -0.82
C ILE A 69 -0.84 -0.84 -1.93
N GLN A 70 -0.80 0.30 -2.62
CA GLN A 70 -1.73 0.62 -3.68
C GLN A 70 -0.96 1.15 -4.87
N PHE A 71 -1.27 0.66 -6.07
CA PHE A 71 -0.68 1.12 -7.31
C PHE A 71 -1.77 1.57 -8.26
N LEU A 72 -1.53 2.69 -8.93
CA LEU A 72 -2.27 3.07 -10.12
C LEU A 72 -1.56 2.50 -11.33
N VAL A 73 -2.31 1.88 -12.24
CA VAL A 73 -1.84 1.37 -13.52
C VAL A 73 -2.72 1.91 -14.64
N VAL A 74 -2.28 1.80 -15.89
CA VAL A 74 -3.09 2.21 -17.03
C VAL A 74 -4.24 1.22 -17.25
N ASP A 75 -5.46 1.71 -17.43
CA ASP A 75 -6.69 0.89 -17.50
C ASP A 75 -6.59 -0.30 -18.47
N HIS A 76 -6.10 -0.08 -19.69
CA HIS A 76 -6.00 -1.13 -20.70
C HIS A 76 -4.95 -2.21 -20.37
N LEU A 77 -4.12 -2.01 -19.32
CA LEU A 77 -3.11 -2.95 -18.84
C LEU A 77 -3.50 -3.62 -17.52
N ILE A 78 -4.70 -3.38 -16.99
CA ILE A 78 -5.15 -3.99 -15.72
C ILE A 78 -5.03 -5.52 -15.76
N GLN A 79 -5.42 -6.15 -16.87
CA GLN A 79 -5.32 -7.62 -16.99
C GLN A 79 -3.87 -8.09 -17.03
N THR A 80 -2.99 -7.37 -17.73
CA THR A 80 -1.54 -7.66 -17.77
C THR A 80 -0.93 -7.54 -16.38
N ALA A 81 -1.27 -6.49 -15.64
CA ALA A 81 -0.84 -6.27 -14.26
C ALA A 81 -1.29 -7.42 -13.34
N SER A 82 -2.57 -7.80 -13.41
CA SER A 82 -3.12 -8.91 -12.62
C SER A 82 -2.43 -10.24 -12.93
N ASN A 83 -2.17 -10.52 -14.21
CA ASN A 83 -1.50 -11.75 -14.64
C ASN A 83 -0.05 -11.80 -14.13
N ALA A 84 0.68 -10.67 -14.19
CA ALA A 84 2.04 -10.57 -13.67
C ALA A 84 2.08 -10.84 -12.15
N LEU A 85 1.13 -10.28 -11.40
CA LEU A 85 1.01 -10.55 -9.97
C LEU A 85 0.66 -12.01 -9.67
N PHE A 86 -0.26 -12.64 -10.43
CA PHE A 86 -0.53 -14.07 -10.28
C PHE A 86 0.69 -14.94 -10.59
N ALA A 87 1.44 -14.62 -11.65
CA ALA A 87 2.66 -15.33 -12.01
C ALA A 87 3.75 -15.19 -10.93
N ALA A 88 3.78 -14.07 -10.22
CA ALA A 88 4.65 -13.84 -9.07
C ALA A 88 4.15 -14.49 -7.75
N GLY A 89 3.04 -15.24 -7.80
CA GLY A 89 2.51 -15.99 -6.66
C GLY A 89 1.56 -15.21 -5.75
N PHE A 90 1.17 -14.00 -6.12
CA PHE A 90 0.08 -13.29 -5.42
C PHE A 90 -1.24 -14.00 -5.74
N THR A 91 -2.14 -14.06 -4.76
CA THR A 91 -3.48 -14.59 -4.96
C THR A 91 -4.51 -13.49 -4.77
N PRO A 92 -5.61 -13.50 -5.53
CA PRO A 92 -6.70 -12.58 -5.24
C PRO A 92 -7.19 -12.90 -3.83
N CYS A 93 -7.45 -11.85 -3.04
CA CYS A 93 -8.12 -12.05 -1.79
C CYS A 93 -9.52 -12.62 -2.06
N THR A 94 -9.79 -13.85 -1.62
CA THR A 94 -11.07 -14.54 -1.78
C THR A 94 -12.09 -14.14 -0.71
N ASN A 95 -11.69 -13.34 0.27
CA ASN A 95 -12.59 -12.80 1.27
C ASN A 95 -13.50 -11.75 0.62
N PRO A 96 -14.83 -11.93 0.63
CA PRO A 96 -15.78 -10.94 0.10
C PRO A 96 -15.84 -9.62 0.91
N GLY A 97 -14.92 -9.42 1.85
CA GLY A 97 -14.65 -8.14 2.50
C GLY A 97 -13.40 -7.42 1.98
N CYS A 98 -12.70 -7.95 0.97
CA CYS A 98 -11.48 -7.38 0.40
C CYS A 98 -11.73 -6.43 -0.78
N ASP A 99 -12.83 -6.63 -1.49
CA ASP A 99 -13.35 -5.83 -2.61
C ASP A 99 -14.04 -4.53 -2.18
N VAL A 100 -14.32 -4.38 -0.88
CA VAL A 100 -15.04 -3.23 -0.37
C VAL A 100 -14.05 -2.24 0.26
N VAL A 101 -13.82 -1.11 -0.42
CA VAL A 101 -13.60 0.15 0.31
C VAL A 101 -14.84 0.33 1.17
N LYS A 102 -14.83 -0.19 2.40
CA LYS A 102 -16.00 -0.14 3.29
C LYS A 102 -16.39 1.32 3.49
N LEU A 103 -17.46 1.73 2.81
CA LEU A 103 -18.20 2.93 3.14
C LEU A 103 -18.89 2.65 4.47
N VAL A 104 -18.35 3.24 5.55
CA VAL A 104 -18.98 3.17 6.86
C VAL A 104 -20.27 3.99 6.80
N LYS A 105 -21.41 3.34 7.07
CA LYS A 105 -22.70 4.03 7.27
C LYS A 105 -22.73 4.60 8.69
N LYS A 106 -23.15 5.88 8.78
CA LYS A 106 -23.29 6.70 9.99
C LYS A 106 -24.13 6.04 11.08
#